data_AF-A0A974SMS2-F1
#
_entry.id   AF-A0A974SMS2-F1
#
_cell.length_a   1.000
_cell.length_b   1.000
_cell.length_c   1.000
_cell.angle_alpha   90.00
_cell.angle_beta   90.00
_cell.angle_gamma   90.00
#
_symmetry.space_group_name_H-M   'P 1'
#
loop_
_entity.id
_entity.type
_entity.pdbx_description
1 polymer ?
#
loop_
_entity_poly.entity_id
_entity_poly.type
_entity_poly.pdbx_seq_one_letter_code
_entity_poly.pdbx_strand_id
1 'polypeptide(L)' 'MRSALESVVAYGSVSYGVLPPARLRAVLLGEVPSAAERVQIHQALTETAPYRLATLARELCISIADLEQRAAQLFGQ' A
#
# COMPACT_ATOMS: atom_id res chain seq x y z
N MET A 1 -16.92 -8.53 -7.62
CA MET A 1 -16.56 -7.16 -7.19
C MET A 1 -15.09 -7.18 -6.83
N ARG A 2 -14.27 -6.31 -7.43
CA ARG A 2 -12.82 -6.25 -7.20
C ARG A 2 -12.55 -5.44 -5.92
N SER A 3 -11.75 -5.96 -5.00
CA SER A 3 -11.42 -5.29 -3.72
C SER A 3 -10.55 -4.04 -3.94
N ALA A 4 -10.48 -3.15 -2.94
CA ALA A 4 -9.59 -1.99 -3.04
C ALA A 4 -8.12 -2.43 -3.06
N LEU A 5 -7.77 -3.45 -2.29
CA LEU A 5 -6.47 -4.12 -2.34
C LEU A 5 -6.10 -4.63 -3.74
N GLU A 6 -7.01 -5.34 -4.41
CA GLU A 6 -6.81 -5.78 -5.80
C GLU A 6 -6.68 -4.60 -6.78
N SER A 7 -7.28 -3.45 -6.46
CA SER A 7 -7.18 -2.26 -7.31
C SER A 7 -5.85 -1.53 -7.10
N VAL A 8 -5.39 -1.39 -5.86
CA VAL A 8 -4.07 -0.79 -5.54
C VAL A 8 -2.94 -1.64 -6.15
N VAL A 9 -3.04 -2.97 -6.02
CA VAL A 9 -2.10 -3.89 -6.68
C VAL A 9 -2.20 -3.77 -8.19
N ALA A 10 -3.41 -3.68 -8.77
CA ALA A 10 -3.57 -3.54 -10.22
C ALA A 10 -2.97 -2.25 -10.77
N TYR A 11 -3.02 -1.12 -10.05
CA TYR A 11 -2.36 0.13 -10.46
C TYR A 11 -0.84 0.06 -10.28
N GLY A 12 -0.34 -0.41 -9.13
CA GLY A 12 1.10 -0.57 -8.89
C GLY A 12 1.78 -1.64 -9.77
N SER A 13 1.02 -2.62 -10.28
CA SER A 13 1.55 -3.70 -11.12
C SER A 13 1.71 -3.31 -12.60
N VAL A 14 1.24 -2.15 -13.05
CA VAL A 14 1.39 -1.73 -14.46
C VAL A 14 2.85 -1.34 -14.76
N SER A 15 3.64 -0.97 -13.76
CA SER A 15 4.98 -0.41 -14.00
C SER A 15 6.16 -1.15 -13.36
N TYR A 16 6.00 -1.93 -12.27
CA TYR A 16 7.17 -2.45 -11.51
C TYR A 16 7.06 -3.91 -11.00
N GLY A 17 6.13 -4.70 -11.54
CA GLY A 17 5.95 -6.11 -11.20
C GLY A 17 4.82 -6.37 -10.17
N VAL A 18 4.45 -7.64 -10.00
CA VAL A 18 3.30 -8.03 -9.17
C VAL A 18 3.71 -8.08 -7.69
N LEU A 19 3.38 -7.05 -6.92
CA LEU A 19 3.41 -7.13 -5.46
C LEU A 19 2.15 -7.86 -4.97
N PRO A 20 2.25 -9.02 -4.31
CA PRO A 20 1.06 -9.74 -3.85
C PRO A 20 0.24 -8.89 -2.86
N PRO A 21 -1.10 -8.88 -2.96
CA PRO A 21 -1.99 -8.20 -2.01
C PRO A 21 -1.66 -8.51 -0.54
N ALA A 22 -1.40 -9.78 -0.24
CA ALA A 22 -1.02 -10.23 1.11
C ALA A 22 0.30 -9.62 1.60
N ARG A 23 1.26 -9.41 0.68
CA ARG A 23 2.57 -8.84 1.02
C ARG A 23 2.46 -7.34 1.32
N LEU A 24 1.70 -6.61 0.51
CA LEU A 24 1.38 -5.21 0.77
C LEU A 24 0.73 -5.04 2.15
N ARG A 25 -0.27 -5.88 2.46
CA ARG A 25 -0.92 -5.90 3.78
C ARG A 25 0.08 -6.11 4.91
N ALA A 26 0.96 -7.11 4.81
CA ALA A 26 1.93 -7.42 5.85
C ALA A 26 2.88 -6.23 6.13
N VAL A 27 3.38 -5.57 5.09
CA VAL A 27 4.27 -4.41 5.23
C VAL A 27 3.57 -3.20 5.85
N LEU A 28 2.32 -2.93 5.42
CA LEU A 28 1.49 -1.86 6.00
C LEU A 28 1.10 -2.13 7.46
N LEU A 29 1.05 -3.41 7.88
CA LEU A 29 0.78 -3.81 9.27
C LEU A 29 2.03 -3.95 10.14
N GLY A 30 3.23 -3.66 9.62
CA GLY A 30 4.44 -3.56 10.44
C GLY A 30 5.62 -4.39 9.96
N GLU A 31 5.45 -5.31 9.00
CA GLU A 31 6.58 -6.06 8.48
C GLU A 31 7.61 -5.16 7.78
N VAL A 32 8.87 -5.57 7.85
CA VAL A 32 9.99 -4.85 7.24
C VAL A 32 10.07 -5.22 5.75
N PRO A 33 9.87 -4.26 4.83
CA PRO A 33 10.08 -4.50 3.41
C PRO A 33 11.58 -4.52 3.06
N SER A 34 11.92 -5.24 2.00
CA SER A 34 13.19 -5.08 1.29
C SER A 34 13.28 -3.72 0.58
N ALA A 35 14.47 -3.36 0.09
CA ALA A 35 14.66 -2.12 -0.67
C ALA A 35 13.80 -2.07 -1.95
N ALA A 36 13.68 -3.19 -2.67
CA ALA A 36 12.85 -3.29 -3.87
C ALA A 36 11.35 -3.15 -3.54
N GLU A 37 10.89 -3.79 -2.47
CA GLU A 37 9.50 -3.69 -2.01
C GLU A 37 9.15 -2.27 -1.57
N ARG A 38 10.07 -1.54 -0.92
CA ARG A 38 9.85 -0.13 -0.56
C ARG A 38 9.53 0.73 -1.78
N VAL A 39 10.32 0.60 -2.85
CA VAL A 39 10.11 1.38 -4.09
C VAL A 39 8.74 1.06 -4.70
N GLN A 40 8.39 -0.22 -4.78
CA GLN A 40 7.11 -0.66 -5.34
C GLN A 40 5.92 -0.17 -4.52
N ILE A 41 5.98 -0.27 -3.18
CA ILE A 41 4.89 0.16 -2.30
C ILE A 41 4.75 1.68 -2.32
N HIS A 42 5.86 2.42 -2.33
CA HIS A 42 5.84 3.89 -2.41
C HIS A 42 5.09 4.36 -3.65
N GLN A 43 5.40 3.75 -4.79
CA GLN A 43 4.75 4.08 -6.05
C GLN A 43 3.28 3.68 -6.06
N ALA A 44 2.96 2.46 -5.62
CA ALA A 44 1.57 2.00 -5.54
C ALA A 44 0.70 2.92 -4.69
N LEU A 45 1.22 3.43 -3.56
CA LEU A 45 0.49 4.36 -2.71
C LEU A 45 0.38 5.76 -3.32
N THR A 46 1.45 6.27 -3.94
CA THR A 46 1.45 7.59 -4.60
C THR A 46 0.49 7.66 -5.79
N GLU A 47 0.37 6.57 -6.55
CA GLU A 47 -0.55 6.46 -7.69
C GLU A 47 -1.99 6.10 -7.27
N THR A 48 -2.21 5.71 -6.01
CA THR A 48 -3.53 5.37 -5.50
C THR A 48 -4.30 6.62 -5.14
N ALA A 49 -5.49 6.80 -5.74
CA ALA A 49 -6.36 7.92 -5.43
C ALA A 49 -6.74 7.98 -3.92
N PRO A 50 -6.88 9.19 -3.32
CA PRO A 50 -7.11 9.33 -1.86
C PRO A 50 -8.31 8.54 -1.31
N TYR A 51 -9.42 8.46 -2.05
CA TYR A 51 -10.60 7.70 -1.63
C TYR A 51 -10.35 6.17 -1.54
N ARG A 52 -9.38 5.66 -2.31
CA ARG A 52 -8.94 4.26 -2.25
C ARG A 52 -8.04 4.00 -1.05
N LEU A 53 -7.21 4.97 -0.65
CA LEU A 53 -6.42 4.88 0.60
C LEU A 53 -7.33 4.80 1.83
N ALA A 54 -8.41 5.59 1.86
CA ALA A 54 -9.42 5.49 2.91
C ALA A 54 -10.09 4.10 2.96
N THR A 55 -10.34 3.50 1.79
CA THR A 55 -10.89 2.14 1.69
C THR A 55 -9.86 1.09 2.15
N LEU A 56 -8.58 1.25 1.79
CA LEU A 56 -7.49 0.39 2.22
C LEU A 56 -7.32 0.40 3.74
N ALA A 57 -7.35 1.57 4.38
CA ALA A 57 -7.30 1.67 5.84
C ALA A 57 -8.44 0.89 6.51
N ARG A 58 -9.67 1.00 5.96
CA ARG A 58 -10.83 0.23 6.43
C ARG A 58 -10.64 -1.29 6.25
N GLU A 59 -10.13 -1.74 5.09
CA GLU A 59 -9.85 -3.16 4.81
C GLU A 59 -8.74 -3.74 5.70
N LEU A 60 -7.83 -2.89 6.19
CA LEU A 60 -6.75 -3.23 7.11
C LEU A 60 -7.16 -3.12 8.58
N CYS A 61 -8.37 -2.65 8.88
CA CYS A 61 -8.86 -2.38 10.24
C CYS A 61 -7.94 -1.42 11.02
N ILE A 62 -7.33 -0.45 10.34
CA ILE A 62 -6.51 0.62 10.95
C ILE A 62 -7.10 1.98 10.62
N SER A 63 -6.69 3.03 11.35
CA SER A 63 -7.08 4.39 10.98
C SER A 63 -6.31 4.86 9.74
N ILE A 64 -6.87 5.84 9.03
CA ILE A 64 -6.15 6.50 7.92
C ILE A 64 -4.87 7.17 8.44
N ALA A 65 -4.90 7.73 9.65
CA ALA A 65 -3.73 8.34 10.29
C ALA A 65 -2.61 7.30 10.54
N ASP A 66 -2.94 6.08 10.97
CA ASP A 66 -1.95 5.01 11.15
C ASP A 66 -1.34 4.58 9.82
N LEU A 67 -2.16 4.54 8.76
CA LEU A 67 -1.69 4.23 7.40
C LEU A 67 -0.76 5.32 6.87
N GLU A 68 -1.10 6.59 7.07
CA GLU A 68 -0.27 7.75 6.70
C GLU A 68 1.03 7.78 7.49
N GLN A 69 0.98 7.55 8.80
CA GLN A 69 2.16 7.47 9.67
C GLN A 69 3.06 6.31 9.23
N ARG A 70 2.49 5.15 8.89
CA ARG A 70 3.28 4.02 8.38
C ARG A 70 3.92 4.34 7.03
N ALA A 71 3.20 5.01 6.14
CA ALA A 71 3.76 5.46 4.86
C ALA A 71 4.91 6.46 5.10
N ALA A 72 4.75 7.43 6.01
CA ALA A 72 5.81 8.37 6.39
C ALA A 72 7.06 7.66 6.94
N GLN A 73 6.87 6.66 7.81
CA GLN A 73 7.98 5.83 8.32
C GLN A 73 8.72 5.04 7.23
N LEU A 74 7.99 4.55 6.22
CA LEU A 74 8.56 3.73 5.16
C LEU A 74 9.25 4.54 4.06
N PHE A 75 8.81 5.78 3.84
CA PHE A 75 9.25 6.60 2.69
C PHE A 75 9.89 7.95 3.06
N GLY A 76 9.90 8.31 4.34
CA GLY A 76 10.64 9.48 4.83
C GLY A 76 10.04 10.84 4.44
N GLN A 77 8.71 10.96 4.42
CA GLN A 77 8.03 12.26 4.26
C GLN A 77 7.83 12.95 5.60
#